data_AF-A0A0B2PQR4-F1
#
_entry.id   AF-A0A0B2PQR4-F1
#
_cell.length_a   1.000
_cell.length_b   1.000
_cell.length_c   1.000
_cell.angle_alpha   90.00
_cell.angle_beta   90.00
_cell.angle_gamma   90.00
#
_symmetry.space_group_name_H-M   'P 1'
#
loop_
_entity.id
_entity.type
_entity.pdbx_description
1 polymer ?
#
loop_
_entity_poly.entity_id
_entity_poly.type
_entity_poly.pdbx_seq_one_letter_code
_entity_poly.pdbx_strand_id
1 'polypeptide(L)'
;MSQVGGQGGGGSHSLAFRVMRLCRPSFNVEPPLRLDPTDLFVGEDLFDDPAAKPHSFSSAAAHDDDSDPNYRNRFLLRHFSDAMGLSGLLVLPQSFGAIYLGETFCSYISINNSSNFEVREVLIKAEIQTERQRILLLDTSKSPVETIRAGGRYDFIVEHDVKELGPHTLVCTALYNDGDGERKYLPQFFKFIVANPLSVRTKVRVIKVCQ
;
A
#
# COMPACT_ATOMS: atom_id res chain seq x y z
N MET A 1 -1.91 8.69 1.70
CA MET A 1 -3.22 9.13 1.16
C MET A 1 -2.97 9.98 -0.06
N SER A 2 -2.90 9.35 -1.23
CA SER A 2 -2.73 10.06 -2.49
C SER A 2 -3.76 9.47 -3.43
N GLN A 3 -4.82 10.25 -3.63
CA GLN A 3 -5.83 10.03 -4.66
C GLN A 3 -5.07 9.92 -5.99
N VAL A 4 -5.06 8.74 -6.63
CA VAL A 4 -4.66 8.65 -8.03
C VAL A 4 -5.74 9.41 -8.78
N GLY A 5 -5.47 10.69 -9.04
CA GLY A 5 -6.40 11.60 -9.70
C GLY A 5 -6.65 11.12 -11.12
N GLY A 6 -7.71 10.33 -11.29
CA GLY A 6 -8.27 10.05 -12.60
C GLY A 6 -8.76 11.37 -13.17
N GLN A 7 -8.07 11.85 -14.20
CA GLN A 7 -8.43 13.05 -14.93
C GLN A 7 -9.68 12.73 -15.76
N GLY A 8 -10.86 13.01 -15.20
CA GLY A 8 -12.16 12.94 -15.87
C GLY A 8 -12.49 14.28 -16.52
N GLY A 9 -12.78 14.26 -17.81
CA GLY A 9 -13.22 15.44 -18.58
C GLY A 9 -14.51 16.06 -18.01
N GLY A 10 -14.67 17.37 -18.22
CA GLY A 10 -15.70 18.22 -17.64
C GLY A 10 -17.13 17.94 -18.10
N GLY A 11 -17.72 16.84 -17.62
CA GLY A 11 -19.15 16.62 -17.50
C GLY A 11 -19.49 16.34 -16.03
N SER A 12 -20.60 16.90 -15.54
CA SER A 12 -21.06 16.59 -14.17
C SER A 12 -21.57 15.15 -14.12
N HIS A 13 -20.73 14.24 -13.63
CA HIS A 13 -21.04 12.83 -13.43
C HIS A 13 -21.48 12.59 -11.98
N SER A 14 -22.60 11.89 -11.81
CA SER A 14 -23.11 11.47 -10.50
C SER A 14 -22.28 10.35 -9.87
N LEU A 15 -21.65 9.52 -10.70
CA LEU A 15 -20.78 8.43 -10.28
C LEU A 15 -19.30 8.82 -10.37
N ALA A 16 -18.48 8.26 -9.47
CA ALA A 16 -17.03 8.36 -9.53
C ALA A 16 -16.37 7.05 -9.06
N PHE A 17 -15.33 6.59 -9.75
CA PHE A 17 -14.55 5.45 -9.30
C PHE A 17 -13.45 5.87 -8.33
N ARG A 18 -13.27 5.07 -7.28
CA ARG A 18 -12.13 5.10 -6.38
C ARG A 18 -11.45 3.74 -6.41
N VAL A 19 -10.15 3.75 -6.64
CA VAL A 19 -9.35 2.54 -6.81
C VAL A 19 -8.27 2.52 -5.75
N MET A 20 -8.12 1.37 -5.10
CA MET A 20 -7.07 1.10 -4.13
C MET A 20 -6.41 -0.24 -4.44
N ARG A 21 -5.09 -0.23 -4.63
CA ARG A 21 -4.31 -1.47 -4.68
C ARG A 21 -4.32 -2.11 -3.30
N LEU A 22 -4.61 -3.41 -3.25
CA LEU A 22 -4.53 -4.23 -2.06
C LEU A 22 -3.14 -4.87 -2.01
N CYS A 23 -2.35 -4.51 -1.00
CA CYS A 23 -1.03 -5.11 -0.74
C CYS A 23 -1.13 -6.03 0.48
N ARG A 24 -0.30 -7.10 0.53
CA ARG A 24 -0.12 -7.84 1.78
C ARG A 24 0.44 -6.88 2.85
N PRO A 25 -0.09 -6.88 4.08
CA PRO A 25 0.45 -6.06 5.15
C PRO A 25 1.91 -6.45 5.39
N SER A 26 2.79 -5.46 5.52
CA SER A 26 4.20 -5.64 5.88
C SER A 26 4.45 -5.06 7.27
N PHE A 27 5.28 -5.73 8.06
CA PHE A 27 5.75 -5.16 9.31
C PHE A 27 6.90 -4.19 9.04
N ASN A 28 6.96 -3.11 9.81
CA ASN A 28 8.14 -2.26 9.83
C ASN A 28 9.25 -3.05 10.54
N VAL A 29 10.30 -3.37 9.80
CA VAL A 29 11.52 -3.96 10.36
C VAL A 29 12.43 -2.79 10.68
N GLU A 30 12.40 -2.37 11.94
CA GLU A 30 13.37 -1.39 12.41
C GLU A 30 14.69 -2.14 12.66
N PRO A 31 15.84 -1.60 12.23
CA PRO A 31 17.11 -2.12 12.72
C PRO A 31 17.00 -2.12 14.25
N PRO A 32 17.33 -3.22 14.94
CA PRO A 32 17.25 -3.26 16.40
C PRO A 32 18.36 -2.38 16.98
N LEU A 33 18.20 -1.06 16.89
CA LEU A 33 18.95 -0.10 17.65
C LEU A 33 18.41 -0.20 19.07
N ARG A 34 19.00 -1.09 19.86
CA ARG A 34 18.73 -1.22 21.29
C ARG A 34 19.43 -0.09 22.04
N LEU A 35 19.08 1.14 21.68
CA LEU A 35 19.45 2.33 22.44
C LEU A 35 18.38 2.48 23.52
N ASP A 36 18.77 2.28 24.77
CA ASP A 36 17.93 2.67 25.88
C ASP A 36 17.88 4.20 25.90
N PRO A 37 16.72 4.86 26.00
CA PRO A 37 16.65 6.31 26.17
C PRO A 37 17.58 6.81 27.29
N THR A 38 17.80 6.03 28.35
CA THR A 38 18.76 6.39 29.39
C THR A 38 20.20 6.53 28.87
N ASP A 39 20.61 5.79 27.83
CA ASP A 39 21.96 5.87 27.25
C ASP A 39 22.20 7.19 26.48
N LEU A 40 21.13 7.87 26.05
CA LEU A 40 21.23 9.20 25.41
C LEU A 40 21.42 10.33 26.44
N PHE A 41 21.06 10.07 27.70
CA PHE A 41 21.03 11.09 28.77
C PHE A 41 22.00 10.77 29.93
N VAL A 42 22.48 9.54 30.04
CA VAL A 42 23.47 9.08 31.03
C VAL A 42 24.78 8.83 30.31
N GLY A 43 25.65 9.84 30.30
CA GLY A 43 27.03 9.69 29.81
C GLY A 43 27.83 8.75 30.71
N GLU A 44 28.91 8.16 30.16
CA GLU A 44 29.76 7.20 30.88
C GLU A 44 30.35 7.76 32.19
N ASP A 45 30.36 9.09 32.34
CA ASP A 45 30.82 9.83 33.51
C ASP A 45 29.97 9.59 34.78
N LEU A 46 28.75 9.03 34.66
CA LEU A 46 27.87 8.75 35.81
C LEU A 46 28.29 7.47 36.57
N PHE A 47 29.07 6.59 35.95
CA PHE A 47 29.48 5.31 36.55
C PHE A 47 30.68 5.45 37.50
N ASP A 48 31.38 6.57 37.49
CA ASP A 48 32.54 6.85 38.34
C ASP A 48 32.20 7.63 39.62
N ASP A 49 30.98 8.18 39.74
CA ASP A 49 30.58 9.01 40.89
C ASP A 49 29.34 8.44 41.63
N PRO A 50 29.49 7.88 42.85
CA PRO A 50 28.38 7.28 43.60
C PRO A 50 27.31 8.28 44.07
N ALA A 51 27.53 9.59 43.88
CA ALA A 51 26.57 10.63 44.20
C ALA A 51 25.65 11.03 43.03
N ALA A 52 25.99 10.61 41.81
CA ALA A 52 25.30 11.03 40.60
C ALA A 52 24.02 10.20 40.40
N LYS A 53 22.93 10.61 41.05
CA LYS A 53 21.62 9.98 40.88
C LYS A 53 21.05 10.36 39.51
N PRO A 54 20.64 9.40 38.66
CA PRO A 54 19.98 9.73 37.42
C PRO A 54 18.69 10.50 37.72
N HIS A 55 18.52 11.65 37.08
CA HIS A 55 17.29 12.41 37.15
C HIS A 55 16.17 11.54 36.57
N SER A 56 15.24 11.08 37.43
CA SER A 56 14.14 10.20 37.03
C SER A 56 13.33 10.85 35.91
N PHE A 57 13.55 10.39 34.69
CA PHE A 57 12.61 10.59 33.60
C PHE A 57 11.65 9.41 33.62
N SER A 58 10.40 9.67 33.99
CA SER A 58 9.33 8.67 33.98
C SER A 58 8.96 8.35 32.53
N SER A 59 9.71 7.46 31.90
CA SER A 59 9.31 6.81 30.65
C SER A 59 8.12 5.91 30.92
N ALA A 60 6.96 6.22 30.34
CA ALA A 60 5.73 5.44 30.46
C ALA A 60 5.76 4.12 29.66
N ALA A 61 6.93 3.59 29.32
CA ALA A 61 7.11 2.39 28.53
C ALA A 61 8.17 1.48 29.16
N ALA A 62 7.78 0.76 30.21
CA ALA A 62 8.13 -0.64 30.47
C ALA A 62 7.65 -1.02 31.87
N HIS A 63 6.69 -1.93 31.92
CA HIS A 63 6.36 -2.66 33.13
C HIS A 63 7.42 -3.77 33.24
N ASP A 64 8.59 -3.49 33.82
CA ASP A 64 9.54 -4.56 34.16
C ASP A 64 10.42 -4.17 35.35
N ASP A 65 10.34 -4.97 36.39
CA ASP A 65 10.85 -4.79 37.77
C ASP A 65 12.35 -5.07 37.91
N ASP A 66 13.14 -4.85 36.85
CA ASP A 66 14.55 -5.25 36.81
C ASP A 66 15.39 -4.19 36.09
N SER A 67 15.62 -3.09 36.82
CA SER A 67 16.50 -2.00 36.41
C SER A 67 17.93 -2.27 36.90
N ASP A 68 18.57 -3.32 36.39
CA ASP A 68 20.02 -3.47 36.52
C ASP A 68 20.68 -2.47 35.54
N PRO A 69 21.36 -1.41 36.01
CA PRO A 69 21.97 -0.40 35.14
C PRO A 69 23.18 -0.94 34.36
N ASN A 70 23.56 -2.19 34.60
CA ASN A 70 24.72 -2.82 34.00
C ASN A 70 24.39 -3.39 32.60
N TYR A 71 25.30 -3.18 31.65
CA TYR A 71 25.16 -3.56 30.24
C TYR A 71 24.95 -5.07 30.00
N ARG A 72 25.12 -5.91 31.03
CA ARG A 72 25.15 -7.38 30.97
C ARG A 72 23.84 -8.01 30.46
N ASN A 73 22.69 -7.46 30.82
CA ASN A 73 21.40 -8.07 30.49
C ASN A 73 20.81 -7.58 29.15
N ARG A 74 21.48 -6.65 28.43
CA ARG A 74 21.00 -6.09 27.15
C ARG A 74 21.02 -7.05 25.97
N PHE A 75 21.86 -8.09 26.01
CA PHE A 75 21.94 -9.11 24.96
C PHE A 75 20.94 -10.25 25.14
N LEU A 76 20.26 -10.31 26.29
CA LEU A 76 19.28 -11.37 26.56
C LEU A 76 17.98 -11.03 25.85
N LEU A 77 17.58 -11.91 24.93
CA LEU A 77 16.26 -11.86 24.32
C LEU A 77 15.20 -12.22 25.36
N ARG A 78 14.53 -11.21 25.91
CA ARG A 78 13.43 -11.40 26.87
C ARG A 78 12.17 -11.92 26.17
N HIS A 79 11.93 -11.48 24.94
CA HIS A 79 10.88 -12.00 24.07
C HIS A 79 11.41 -12.38 22.69
N PHE A 80 10.81 -13.41 22.07
CA PHE A 80 11.14 -13.84 20.70
C PHE A 80 10.95 -12.71 19.67
N SER A 81 9.98 -11.81 19.90
CA SER A 81 9.74 -10.63 19.07
C SER A 81 10.92 -9.65 19.06
N ASP A 82 11.72 -9.63 20.13
CA ASP A 82 12.92 -8.78 20.25
C ASP A 82 14.05 -9.24 19.32
N ALA A 83 14.04 -10.50 18.88
CA ALA A 83 14.98 -11.02 17.89
C ALA A 83 14.71 -10.42 16.51
N MET A 84 13.46 -10.03 16.27
CA MET A 84 12.94 -9.78 14.93
C MET A 84 12.98 -8.31 14.54
N GLY A 85 13.38 -7.40 15.45
CA GLY A 85 13.37 -5.94 15.18
C GLY A 85 11.96 -5.42 14.86
N LEU A 86 10.93 -6.13 15.31
CA LEU A 86 9.54 -5.80 15.03
C LEU A 86 9.05 -4.84 16.11
N SER A 87 8.84 -3.58 15.74
CA SER A 87 8.24 -2.55 16.61
C SER A 87 6.80 -2.90 17.06
N GLY A 88 6.19 -3.97 16.53
CA GLY A 88 4.78 -4.32 16.74
C GLY A 88 3.80 -3.38 16.03
N LEU A 89 4.31 -2.32 15.40
CA LEU A 89 3.55 -1.36 14.63
C LEU A 89 3.27 -1.90 13.23
N LEU A 90 1.99 -2.00 12.89
CA LEU A 90 1.55 -2.18 11.51
C LEU A 90 1.78 -0.87 10.77
N VAL A 91 2.79 -0.84 9.90
CA VAL A 91 3.05 0.31 9.03
C VAL A 91 2.43 0.03 7.68
N LEU A 92 1.52 0.93 7.28
CA LEU A 92 1.08 0.97 5.90
C LEU A 92 2.30 1.41 5.06
N PRO A 93 2.75 0.65 4.05
CA PRO A 93 3.85 1.09 3.22
C PRO A 93 3.59 2.51 2.68
N GLN A 94 4.55 3.41 2.92
CA GLN A 94 4.41 4.86 2.66
C GLN A 94 4.26 5.19 1.16
N SER A 95 4.56 4.24 0.28
CA SER A 95 4.44 4.37 -1.17
C SER A 95 3.48 3.32 -1.75
N PHE A 96 2.96 3.58 -2.95
CA PHE A 96 2.05 2.70 -3.70
C PHE A 96 2.59 1.29 -4.00
N GLY A 97 3.81 0.98 -3.53
CA GLY A 97 4.59 -0.19 -3.88
C GLY A 97 4.95 -0.17 -5.37
N ALA A 98 6.13 -0.67 -5.72
CA ALA A 98 6.33 -1.05 -7.12
C ALA A 98 5.38 -2.23 -7.44
N ILE A 99 4.91 -2.28 -8.68
CA ILE A 99 4.23 -3.45 -9.23
C ILE A 99 5.28 -4.19 -10.03
N TYR A 100 5.54 -5.45 -9.72
CA TYR A 100 6.57 -6.23 -10.39
C TYR A 100 5.96 -7.27 -11.33
N LEU A 101 6.69 -7.58 -12.40
CA LEU A 101 6.34 -8.71 -13.26
C LEU A 101 6.22 -10.00 -12.44
N GLY A 102 5.15 -10.76 -12.67
CA GLY A 102 4.89 -12.03 -11.99
C GLY A 102 4.14 -11.90 -10.67
N GLU A 103 3.85 -10.69 -10.19
CA GLU A 103 2.96 -10.51 -9.04
C GLU A 103 1.48 -10.55 -9.47
N THR A 104 0.59 -10.82 -8.50
CA THR A 104 -0.84 -10.65 -8.69
C THR A 104 -1.25 -9.24 -8.26
N PHE A 105 -1.67 -8.44 -9.24
CA PHE A 105 -2.33 -7.15 -8.98
C PHE A 105 -3.72 -7.42 -8.40
N CYS A 106 -3.92 -7.06 -7.13
CA CYS A 106 -5.21 -7.11 -6.45
C CYS A 106 -5.69 -5.69 -6.18
N SER A 107 -6.92 -5.36 -6.57
CA SER A 107 -7.43 -4.00 -6.53
C SER A 107 -8.87 -3.95 -6.06
N TYR A 108 -9.11 -3.13 -5.04
CA TYR A 108 -10.43 -2.74 -4.58
C TYR A 108 -10.93 -1.56 -5.39
N ILE A 109 -12.11 -1.71 -5.98
CA ILE A 109 -12.75 -0.69 -6.82
C ILE A 109 -14.11 -0.37 -6.19
N SER A 110 -14.33 0.92 -5.97
CA SER A 110 -15.55 1.47 -5.37
C SER A 110 -16.14 2.50 -6.30
N ILE A 111 -17.43 2.35 -6.61
CA ILE A 111 -18.19 3.30 -7.42
C ILE A 111 -19.10 4.07 -6.47
N ASN A 112 -18.84 5.36 -6.33
CA ASN A 112 -19.57 6.21 -5.40
C ASN A 112 -20.58 7.05 -6.15
N ASN A 113 -21.82 7.06 -5.67
CA ASN A 113 -22.81 8.02 -6.11
C ASN A 113 -22.77 9.27 -5.22
N SER A 114 -22.22 10.37 -5.73
CA SER A 114 -22.14 11.65 -5.02
C SER A 114 -23.29 12.60 -5.36
N SER A 115 -24.30 12.16 -6.12
CA SER A 115 -25.48 12.97 -6.38
C SER A 115 -26.53 12.83 -5.27
N ASN A 116 -27.57 13.68 -5.36
CA ASN A 116 -28.69 13.69 -4.42
C ASN A 116 -29.85 12.78 -4.85
N PHE A 117 -29.67 11.99 -5.91
CA PHE A 117 -30.70 11.09 -6.45
C PHE A 117 -30.12 9.70 -6.67
N GLU A 118 -30.99 8.70 -6.78
CA GLU A 118 -30.56 7.35 -7.10
C GLU A 118 -30.22 7.22 -8.59
N VAL A 119 -29.16 6.47 -8.86
CA VAL A 119 -28.71 6.13 -10.21
C VAL A 119 -29.16 4.70 -10.50
N ARG A 120 -29.67 4.43 -11.70
CA ARG A 120 -30.27 3.14 -12.06
C ARG A 120 -29.55 2.45 -13.23
N GLU A 121 -29.73 1.14 -13.33
CA GLU A 121 -29.23 0.28 -14.42
C GLU A 121 -27.72 0.46 -14.67
N VAL A 122 -26.92 0.35 -13.60
CA VAL A 122 -25.49 0.60 -13.67
C VAL A 122 -24.74 -0.61 -14.22
N LEU A 123 -24.23 -0.43 -15.42
CA LEU A 123 -23.35 -1.37 -16.12
C LEU A 123 -21.90 -1.00 -15.84
N ILE A 124 -21.13 -1.95 -15.35
CA ILE A 124 -19.75 -1.75 -14.89
C ILE A 124 -18.85 -2.66 -15.70
N LYS A 125 -17.79 -2.06 -16.25
CA LYS A 125 -16.74 -2.79 -16.94
C LYS A 125 -15.38 -2.36 -16.41
N ALA A 126 -14.57 -3.32 -15.98
CA ALA A 126 -13.20 -3.10 -15.55
C ALA A 126 -12.25 -3.89 -16.45
N GLU A 127 -11.25 -3.22 -17.01
CA GLU A 127 -10.30 -3.83 -17.93
C GLU A 127 -8.90 -3.24 -17.76
N ILE A 128 -7.87 -4.07 -17.88
CA ILE A 128 -6.48 -3.64 -17.92
C ILE A 128 -6.06 -3.49 -19.38
N GLN A 129 -5.60 -2.31 -19.73
CA GLN A 129 -4.99 -2.02 -21.02
C GLN A 129 -3.46 -1.99 -20.86
N THR A 130 -2.81 -2.87 -21.59
CA THR A 130 -1.34 -2.93 -21.76
C THR A 130 -0.99 -2.38 -23.14
N GLU A 131 0.30 -2.35 -23.48
CA GLU A 131 0.74 -2.01 -24.85
C GLU A 131 0.32 -3.06 -25.88
N ARG A 132 0.17 -4.33 -25.48
CA ARG A 132 -0.08 -5.45 -26.40
C ARG A 132 -1.54 -5.84 -26.48
N GLN A 133 -2.27 -5.73 -25.38
CA GLN A 133 -3.61 -6.28 -25.25
C GLN A 133 -4.49 -5.56 -24.23
N ARG A 134 -5.79 -5.86 -24.32
CA ARG A 134 -6.81 -5.40 -23.38
C ARG A 134 -7.43 -6.61 -22.70
N ILE A 135 -7.32 -6.65 -21.39
CA ILE A 135 -7.67 -7.80 -20.55
C ILE A 135 -8.92 -7.43 -19.75
N LEU A 136 -10.01 -8.16 -19.97
CA LEU A 136 -11.26 -7.95 -19.23
C LEU A 136 -11.16 -8.57 -17.84
N LEU A 137 -11.38 -7.77 -16.79
CA LEU A 137 -11.38 -8.24 -15.41
C LEU A 137 -12.79 -8.44 -14.86
N LEU A 138 -13.70 -7.50 -15.17
CA LEU A 138 -15.09 -7.55 -14.76
C LEU A 138 -15.97 -6.99 -15.87
N ASP A 139 -17.12 -7.65 -16.10
CA ASP A 139 -18.21 -7.12 -16.90
C ASP A 139 -19.55 -7.51 -16.27
N THR A 140 -20.34 -6.51 -15.86
CA THR A 140 -21.68 -6.71 -15.30
C THR A 140 -22.79 -6.59 -16.35
N SER A 141 -22.47 -6.63 -17.65
CA SER A 141 -23.45 -6.55 -18.74
C SER A 141 -24.58 -7.58 -18.66
N LYS A 142 -24.31 -8.77 -18.13
CA LYS A 142 -25.31 -9.84 -17.96
C LYS A 142 -26.22 -9.64 -16.74
N SER A 143 -25.76 -8.90 -15.74
CA SER A 143 -26.47 -8.66 -14.48
C SER A 143 -26.13 -7.26 -13.98
N PRO A 144 -26.75 -6.22 -14.56
CA PRO A 144 -26.49 -4.83 -14.20
C PRO A 144 -26.83 -4.59 -12.73
N VAL A 145 -26.13 -3.64 -12.11
CA VAL A 145 -26.49 -3.20 -10.75
C VAL A 145 -27.76 -2.37 -10.85
N GLU A 146 -28.85 -2.86 -10.27
CA GLU A 146 -30.19 -2.27 -10.44
C GLU A 146 -30.21 -0.79 -10.04
N THR A 147 -29.72 -0.48 -8.84
CA THR A 147 -29.71 0.90 -8.32
C THR A 147 -28.51 1.15 -7.41
N ILE A 148 -27.98 2.36 -7.45
CA ILE A 148 -27.05 2.92 -6.46
C ILE A 148 -27.69 4.15 -5.86
N ARG A 149 -28.11 4.05 -4.59
CA ARG A 149 -28.78 5.14 -3.86
C ARG A 149 -27.90 6.39 -3.79
N ALA A 150 -28.52 7.55 -3.58
CA ALA A 150 -27.81 8.80 -3.30
C ALA A 150 -26.85 8.63 -2.11
N GLY A 151 -25.60 9.04 -2.25
CA GLY A 151 -24.54 8.82 -1.24
C GLY A 151 -24.09 7.35 -1.08
N GLY A 152 -24.71 6.42 -1.81
CA GLY A 152 -24.37 5.01 -1.80
C GLY A 152 -23.11 4.69 -2.59
N ARG A 153 -22.68 3.42 -2.50
CA ARG A 153 -21.56 2.91 -3.29
C ARG A 153 -21.77 1.45 -3.67
N TYR A 154 -21.07 1.02 -4.71
CA TYR A 154 -20.95 -0.37 -5.11
C TYR A 154 -19.47 -0.75 -5.17
N ASP A 155 -19.11 -1.82 -4.46
CA ASP A 155 -17.72 -2.19 -4.22
C ASP A 155 -17.44 -3.60 -4.75
N PHE A 156 -16.28 -3.80 -5.36
CA PHE A 156 -15.81 -5.09 -5.81
C PHE A 156 -14.29 -5.15 -5.84
N ILE A 157 -13.75 -6.37 -5.82
CA ILE A 157 -12.32 -6.63 -5.93
C ILE A 157 -12.05 -7.27 -7.28
N VAL A 158 -10.97 -6.86 -7.93
CA VAL A 158 -10.44 -7.48 -9.14
C VAL A 158 -9.03 -7.97 -8.91
N GLU A 159 -8.69 -9.09 -9.53
CA GLU A 159 -7.36 -9.69 -9.46
C GLU A 159 -6.83 -9.97 -10.86
N HIS A 160 -5.54 -9.74 -11.06
CA HIS A 160 -4.87 -9.95 -12.33
C HIS A 160 -3.40 -10.33 -12.14
N ASP A 161 -2.98 -11.47 -12.68
CA ASP A 161 -1.57 -11.84 -12.73
C ASP A 161 -0.83 -11.00 -13.77
N VAL A 162 0.14 -10.22 -13.31
CA VAL A 162 0.89 -9.28 -14.13
C VAL A 162 1.91 -10.02 -14.97
N LYS A 163 1.68 -10.03 -16.29
CA LYS A 163 2.49 -10.79 -17.26
C LYS A 163 3.34 -9.91 -18.18
N GLU A 164 3.19 -8.60 -18.10
CA GLU A 164 3.84 -7.66 -19.00
C GLU A 164 4.56 -6.55 -18.22
N LEU A 165 5.68 -6.08 -18.75
CA LEU A 165 6.44 -4.96 -18.20
C LEU A 165 5.94 -3.64 -18.77
N GLY A 166 6.23 -2.54 -18.08
CA GLY A 166 5.96 -1.19 -18.58
C GLY A 166 4.58 -0.64 -18.20
N PRO A 167 4.07 0.36 -18.95
CA PRO A 167 2.87 1.09 -18.56
C PRO A 167 1.62 0.24 -18.71
N HIS A 168 0.79 0.25 -17.67
CA HIS A 168 -0.52 -0.39 -17.62
C HIS A 168 -1.57 0.66 -17.26
N THR A 169 -2.77 0.52 -17.80
CA THR A 169 -3.90 1.39 -17.48
C THR A 169 -5.09 0.54 -17.09
N LEU A 170 -5.53 0.62 -15.84
CA LEU A 170 -6.83 0.11 -15.42
C LEU A 170 -7.91 1.09 -15.90
N VAL A 171 -8.79 0.61 -16.77
CA VAL A 171 -9.92 1.34 -17.30
C VAL A 171 -11.17 0.85 -16.61
N CYS A 172 -11.79 1.72 -15.82
CA CYS A 172 -13.08 1.47 -15.19
C CYS A 172 -14.14 2.28 -15.93
N THR A 173 -15.18 1.61 -16.40
CA THR A 173 -16.25 2.22 -17.18
C THR A 173 -17.58 1.95 -16.50
N ALA A 174 -18.37 3.01 -16.31
CA ALA A 174 -19.75 2.92 -15.89
C ALA A 174 -20.67 3.45 -17.00
N LEU A 175 -21.72 2.70 -17.31
CA LEU A 175 -22.82 3.16 -18.14
C LEU A 175 -24.08 3.08 -17.28
N TYR A 176 -24.77 4.20 -17.10
CA TYR A 176 -25.83 4.31 -16.10
C TYR A 176 -26.91 5.31 -16.53
N ASN A 177 -28.10 5.22 -15.93
CA ASN A 177 -29.17 6.20 -16.09
C ASN A 177 -29.17 7.15 -14.90
N ASP A 178 -29.01 8.44 -15.17
CA ASP A 178 -29.01 9.49 -14.17
C ASP A 178 -30.43 9.78 -13.64
N GLY A 179 -30.56 10.65 -12.64
CA GLY A 179 -31.86 11.01 -12.06
C GLY A 179 -32.86 11.60 -13.06
N ASP A 180 -32.34 12.22 -14.13
CA ASP A 180 -33.14 12.79 -15.23
C ASP A 180 -33.57 11.73 -16.27
N GLY A 181 -33.17 10.46 -16.10
CA GLY A 181 -33.41 9.36 -17.05
C GLY A 181 -32.42 9.30 -18.21
N GLU A 182 -31.51 10.26 -18.31
CA GLU A 182 -30.48 10.31 -19.35
C GLU A 182 -29.38 9.26 -19.12
N ARG A 183 -29.02 8.55 -20.19
CA ARG A 183 -27.99 7.51 -20.15
C ARG A 183 -26.61 8.13 -20.30
N LYS A 184 -25.79 8.03 -19.26
CA LYS A 184 -24.44 8.60 -19.19
C LYS A 184 -23.37 7.51 -19.26
N TYR A 185 -22.28 7.83 -19.97
CA TYR A 185 -21.10 6.99 -20.12
C TYR A 185 -19.91 7.64 -19.41
N LEU A 186 -19.33 6.95 -18.43
CA LEU A 186 -18.23 7.43 -17.59
C LEU A 186 -17.03 6.47 -17.66
N PRO A 187 -16.00 6.79 -18.45
CA PRO A 187 -14.71 6.10 -18.39
C PRO A 187 -13.75 6.82 -17.44
N GLN A 188 -13.06 6.07 -16.58
CA GLN A 188 -12.01 6.58 -15.71
C GLN A 188 -10.74 5.70 -15.84
N PHE A 189 -9.60 6.37 -15.98
CA PHE A 189 -8.32 5.73 -16.30
C PHE A 189 -7.35 5.86 -15.12
N PHE A 190 -6.81 4.73 -14.68
CA PHE A 190 -5.84 4.65 -13.59
C PHE A 190 -4.55 4.05 -14.12
N LYS A 191 -3.51 4.86 -14.26
CA LYS A 191 -2.23 4.46 -14.84
C LYS A 191 -1.27 3.99 -13.76
N PHE A 192 -0.56 2.90 -14.03
CA PHE A 192 0.52 2.39 -13.20
C PHE A 192 1.63 1.78 -14.07
N ILE A 193 2.81 1.56 -13.50
CA ILE A 193 3.96 1.02 -14.22
C ILE A 193 4.39 -0.28 -13.57
N VAL A 194 4.59 -1.31 -14.38
CA VAL A 194 5.15 -2.59 -13.97
C VAL A 194 6.66 -2.59 -14.19
N ALA A 195 7.40 -2.82 -13.11
CA ALA A 195 8.86 -2.90 -13.09
C ALA A 195 9.35 -4.35 -13.17
N ASN A 196 10.60 -4.51 -13.61
CA ASN A 196 11.29 -5.80 -13.54
C ASN A 196 11.73 -6.06 -12.09
N PRO A 197 11.35 -7.20 -11.46
CA PRO A 197 11.79 -7.52 -10.09
C PRO A 197 13.31 -7.69 -9.96
N LEU A 198 14.02 -8.08 -11.02
CA LEU A 198 15.46 -8.33 -10.99
C LEU A 198 16.15 -7.86 -12.27
N SER A 199 17.11 -6.94 -12.15
CA SER A 199 17.99 -6.55 -13.26
C SER A 199 19.37 -7.19 -13.08
N VAL A 200 19.65 -8.26 -13.83
CA VAL A 200 20.96 -8.92 -13.81
C VAL A 200 21.87 -8.27 -14.86
N ARG A 201 23.00 -7.72 -14.42
CA ARG A 201 24.08 -7.23 -15.31
C ARG A 201 25.33 -8.05 -15.08
N THR A 202 25.76 -8.79 -16.09
CA THR A 202 27.01 -9.57 -16.03
C THR A 202 28.11 -8.83 -16.75
N LYS A 203 29.27 -8.66 -16.11
CA LYS A 203 30.48 -8.14 -16.75
C LYS A 203 31.43 -9.31 -17.05
N VAL A 204 31.53 -9.70 -18.31
CA VAL A 204 32.47 -10.73 -18.76
C VAL A 204 33.87 -10.12 -18.82
N ARG A 205 34.84 -10.73 -18.13
CA ARG A 205 36.27 -10.41 -18.29
C ARG A 205 36.95 -11.56 -19.02
N VAL A 206 37.57 -11.27 -20.16
CA VAL A 206 38.44 -12.23 -20.86
C VAL A 206 39.77 -12.27 -20.13
N ILE A 207 40.10 -13.43 -19.56
CA ILE A 207 41.42 -13.68 -18.96
C ILE A 207 42.35 -14.07 -20.10
N LYS A 208 43.35 -13.23 -20.41
CA LYS A 208 44.42 -13.63 -21.33
C LYS A 208 45.32 -14.62 -20.60
N VAL A 209 45.43 -15.84 -21.13
CA VAL A 209 46.45 -16.80 -20.71
C VAL A 209 47.76 -16.37 -21.39
N CYS A 210 48.80 -16.08 -20.61
CA CYS A 210 50.14 -15.84 -21.15
C CYS A 210 50.65 -17.16 -21.77
N GLN A 211 51.00 -17.09 -23.06
CA GLN A 211 51.84 -18.07 -23.75
C GLN A 211 53.29 -17.62 -23.68
#